data_AF-A0A679IIG6-F1
#
_entry.id   AF-A0A679IIG6-F1
#
_cell.length_a   1.000
_cell.length_b   1.000
_cell.length_c   1.000
_cell.angle_alpha   90.00
_cell.angle_beta   90.00
_cell.angle_gamma   90.00
#
_symmetry.space_group_name_H-M   'P 1'
#
loop_
_entity.id
_entity.type
_entity.pdbx_description
1 polymer ?
#
loop_
_entity_poly.entity_id
_entity_poly.type
_entity_poly.pdbx_seq_one_letter_code
_entity_poly.pdbx_strand_id
1 'polypeptide(L)'
;MIEIVFGESACGSLKIAQTYGKGKYRGSAVSVFMRHEDGSVPSSDEMKEAQIQAQEQEHIAWENAIPLGGKSSDVYCFDMALSVGDISDNGIGEQRKNVLKKMLSVWFVEDLDYQVEEKIQKIRVKNSYILQKNEFDTIRIE
;
A
#
# COMPACT_ATOMS: atom_id res chain seq x y z
N MET A 1 -7.56 4.15 24.55
CA MET A 1 -6.58 3.06 24.28
C MET A 1 -5.74 3.58 23.13
N ILE A 2 -4.41 3.54 23.24
CA ILE A 2 -3.52 4.07 22.19
C ILE A 2 -3.38 3.00 21.10
N GLU A 3 -3.52 3.41 19.85
CA GLU A 3 -3.30 2.56 18.67
C GLU A 3 -2.08 3.06 17.90
N ILE A 4 -1.23 2.12 17.49
CA ILE A 4 0.02 2.41 16.77
C ILE A 4 -0.02 1.70 15.42
N VAL A 5 0.25 2.45 14.35
CA VAL A 5 0.38 1.92 12.99
C VAL A 5 1.69 2.37 12.35
N PHE A 6 2.16 1.60 11.38
CA PHE A 6 3.50 1.77 10.79
C PHE A 6 3.49 2.28 9.35
N GLY A 7 2.46 3.07 8.99
CA GLY A 7 2.37 3.74 7.70
C GLY A 7 1.26 4.78 7.69
N GLU A 8 1.45 5.87 6.95
CA GLU A 8 0.52 7.01 6.93
C GLU A 8 -0.86 6.63 6.40
N SER A 9 -0.90 5.81 5.35
CA SER A 9 -2.16 5.32 4.77
C SER A 9 -2.98 4.50 5.76
N ALA A 10 -2.32 3.60 6.52
CA ALA A 10 -2.97 2.83 7.58
C ALA A 10 -3.46 3.74 8.71
N CYS A 11 -2.70 4.79 9.06
CA CYS A 11 -3.08 5.78 10.08
C CYS A 11 -4.32 6.55 9.67
N GLY A 12 -4.35 7.06 8.44
CA GLY A 12 -5.51 7.74 7.89
C GLY A 12 -6.74 6.83 7.89
N SER A 13 -6.59 5.63 7.35
CA SER A 13 -7.67 4.64 7.27
C SER A 13 -8.23 4.29 8.65
N LEU A 14 -7.36 4.01 9.63
CA LEU A 14 -7.79 3.66 10.99
C LEU A 14 -8.48 4.84 11.68
N LYS A 15 -7.95 6.07 11.54
CA LYS A 15 -8.60 7.28 12.07
C LYS A 15 -10.01 7.47 11.53
N ILE A 16 -10.23 7.19 10.24
CA ILE A 16 -11.56 7.26 9.62
C ILE A 16 -12.44 6.11 10.13
N ALA A 17 -11.90 4.90 10.23
CA ALA A 17 -12.60 3.72 10.74
C ALA A 17 -13.15 3.89 12.16
N GLN A 18 -12.50 4.74 12.99
CA GLN A 18 -12.98 5.06 14.35
C GLN A 18 -14.39 5.66 14.37
N THR A 19 -14.78 6.38 13.31
CA THR A 19 -16.07 7.09 13.21
C THR A 19 -16.78 6.80 11.90
N TYR A 20 -16.40 5.75 11.18
CA TYR A 20 -17.01 5.39 9.91
C TYR A 20 -18.50 5.06 10.09
N GLY A 21 -19.35 5.55 9.18
CA GLY A 21 -20.81 5.50 9.33
C GLY A 21 -21.41 6.47 10.37
N LYS A 22 -20.62 7.38 10.96
CA LYS A 22 -21.12 8.41 11.89
C LYS A 22 -20.89 9.82 11.36
N GLY A 23 -21.86 10.70 11.59
CA GLY A 23 -21.76 12.12 11.29
C GLY A 23 -22.18 12.47 9.86
N LYS A 24 -21.54 13.49 9.26
CA LYS A 24 -21.82 13.90 7.89
C LYS A 24 -21.01 13.04 6.91
N TYR A 25 -21.67 12.39 5.96
CA TYR A 25 -20.99 11.73 4.85
C TYR A 25 -20.12 12.71 4.07
N ARG A 26 -18.84 12.35 3.85
CA ARG A 26 -17.83 13.21 3.20
C ARG A 26 -17.49 12.78 1.77
N GLY A 27 -18.20 11.79 1.24
CA GLY A 27 -17.85 11.15 -0.01
C GLY A 27 -16.73 10.13 0.15
N SER A 28 -16.59 9.29 -0.86
CA SER A 28 -15.60 8.24 -0.92
C SER A 28 -14.88 8.22 -2.26
N ALA A 29 -13.63 7.76 -2.23
CA ALA A 29 -12.81 7.60 -3.42
C ALA A 29 -13.13 6.24 -4.06
N VAL A 30 -14.22 6.20 -4.81
CA VAL A 30 -14.64 5.00 -5.56
C VAL A 30 -14.23 5.16 -7.02
N SER A 31 -13.58 4.13 -7.58
CA SER A 31 -13.23 4.06 -9.00
C SER A 31 -13.82 2.81 -9.64
N VAL A 32 -14.41 2.95 -10.82
CA VAL A 32 -14.95 1.82 -11.60
C VAL A 32 -14.03 1.47 -12.77
N PHE A 33 -13.73 0.18 -12.90
CA PHE A 33 -13.09 -0.39 -14.09
C PHE A 33 -14.07 -1.38 -14.71
N MET A 34 -14.41 -1.16 -15.97
CA MET A 34 -15.38 -1.97 -16.68
C MET A 34 -14.80 -2.45 -18.02
N ARG A 35 -15.12 -3.69 -18.37
CA ARG A 35 -14.81 -4.29 -19.67
C ARG A 35 -15.93 -5.25 -20.04
N HIS A 36 -16.42 -5.16 -21.28
CA HIS A 36 -17.40 -6.13 -21.77
C HIS A 36 -16.74 -7.48 -22.05
N GLU A 37 -17.46 -8.58 -21.85
CA GLU A 37 -16.95 -9.94 -22.09
C GLU A 37 -16.55 -10.15 -23.56
N ASP A 38 -17.24 -9.48 -24.48
CA ASP A 38 -16.95 -9.48 -25.92
C ASP A 38 -15.71 -8.64 -26.30
N GLY A 39 -15.09 -7.97 -25.32
CA GLY A 39 -13.91 -7.13 -25.50
C GLY A 39 -14.19 -5.72 -26.02
N SER A 40 -15.46 -5.35 -26.24
CA SER A 40 -15.82 -3.98 -26.59
C SER A 40 -15.59 -3.01 -25.42
N VAL A 41 -15.39 -1.73 -25.76
CA VAL A 41 -15.14 -0.67 -24.78
C VAL A 41 -16.47 -0.11 -24.29
N PRO A 42 -16.69 0.00 -22.98
CA PRO A 42 -17.88 0.63 -22.43
C PRO A 42 -18.03 2.08 -22.91
N SER A 43 -19.28 2.47 -23.17
CA SER A 43 -19.62 3.85 -23.50
C SER A 43 -19.41 4.78 -22.31
N SER A 44 -19.35 6.08 -22.58
CA SER A 44 -19.21 7.10 -21.52
C SER A 44 -20.41 7.10 -20.57
N ASP A 45 -21.62 6.80 -21.07
CA ASP A 45 -22.83 6.78 -20.25
C ASP A 45 -22.85 5.55 -19.35
N GLU A 46 -22.49 4.37 -19.86
CA GLU A 46 -22.33 3.14 -19.06
C GLU A 46 -21.29 3.32 -17.95
N MET A 47 -20.14 3.92 -18.26
CA MET A 47 -19.12 4.24 -17.26
C MET A 47 -19.64 5.18 -16.18
N LYS A 48 -20.45 6.18 -16.55
CA LYS A 48 -21.02 7.16 -15.62
C LYS A 48 -22.09 6.53 -14.74
N GLU A 49 -22.98 5.73 -15.30
CA GLU A 49 -23.99 4.98 -14.55
C GLU A 49 -23.34 4.04 -13.54
N ALA A 50 -22.31 3.32 -13.96
CA ALA A 50 -21.57 2.42 -13.07
C ALA A 50 -20.86 3.20 -11.95
N GLN A 51 -20.28 4.36 -12.25
CA GLN A 51 -19.66 5.23 -11.25
C GLN A 51 -20.69 5.74 -10.22
N ILE A 52 -21.89 6.14 -10.66
CA ILE A 52 -22.99 6.56 -9.78
C ILE A 52 -23.45 5.39 -8.90
N GLN A 53 -23.67 4.22 -9.48
CA GLN A 53 -24.05 3.02 -8.74
C GLN A 53 -23.01 2.63 -7.68
N ALA A 54 -21.73 2.69 -8.03
CA ALA A 54 -20.65 2.37 -7.11
C ALA A 54 -20.56 3.39 -5.96
N GLN A 55 -20.81 4.68 -6.22
CA GLN A 55 -20.91 5.70 -5.18
C GLN A 55 -22.11 5.50 -4.26
N GLU A 56 -23.28 5.15 -4.81
CA GLU A 56 -24.49 4.88 -4.02
C GLU A 56 -24.31 3.64 -3.12
N GLN A 57 -23.72 2.57 -3.66
CA GLN A 57 -23.40 1.38 -2.87
C GLN A 57 -22.43 1.68 -1.74
N GLU A 58 -21.43 2.51 -1.98
CA GLU A 58 -20.48 2.92 -0.95
C GLU A 58 -21.16 3.80 0.12
N HIS A 59 -22.06 4.69 -0.29
CA HIS A 59 -22.85 5.50 0.63
C HIS A 59 -23.71 4.63 1.54
N ILE A 60 -24.44 3.66 0.99
CA ILE A 60 -25.22 2.68 1.75
C ILE A 60 -24.32 1.86 2.68
N ALA A 61 -23.15 1.42 2.20
CA ALA A 61 -22.19 0.69 3.02
C ALA A 61 -21.66 1.54 4.18
N TRP A 62 -21.43 2.83 3.95
CA TRP A 62 -21.07 3.79 4.99
C TRP A 62 -22.20 3.94 6.02
N GLU A 63 -23.45 4.16 5.60
CA GLU A 63 -24.60 4.30 6.51
C GLU A 63 -24.80 3.08 7.41
N ASN A 64 -24.58 1.89 6.86
CA ASN A 64 -24.72 0.62 7.58
C ASN A 64 -23.46 0.19 8.33
N ALA A 65 -22.38 0.96 8.27
CA ALA A 65 -21.11 0.56 8.87
C ALA A 65 -21.15 0.63 10.41
N ILE A 66 -20.50 -0.35 11.03
CA ILE A 66 -20.24 -0.33 12.47
C ILE A 66 -18.84 0.26 12.66
N PRO A 67 -18.71 1.46 13.27
CA PRO A 67 -17.39 2.03 13.51
C PRO A 67 -16.62 1.20 14.52
N LEU A 68 -15.30 1.17 14.38
CA LEU A 68 -14.41 0.45 15.30
C LEU A 68 -14.51 0.99 16.73
N GLY A 69 -14.80 2.29 16.86
CA GLY A 69 -14.99 2.96 18.13
C GLY A 69 -13.67 3.27 18.84
N GLY A 70 -13.55 4.52 19.29
CA GLY A 70 -12.32 5.05 19.84
C GLY A 70 -12.21 6.54 19.55
N LYS A 71 -11.04 7.12 19.85
CA LYS A 71 -10.74 8.51 19.50
C LYS A 71 -9.69 8.52 18.41
N SER A 72 -9.95 9.21 17.31
CA SER A 72 -8.96 9.40 16.24
C SER A 72 -7.68 10.10 16.72
N SER A 73 -7.74 10.85 17.84
CA SER A 73 -6.58 11.44 18.52
C SER A 73 -5.65 10.40 19.16
N ASP A 74 -6.14 9.18 19.40
CA ASP A 74 -5.38 8.12 20.06
C ASP A 74 -4.65 7.22 19.04
N VAL A 75 -4.79 7.50 17.73
CA VAL A 75 -4.14 6.79 16.63
C VAL A 75 -2.85 7.50 16.23
N TYR A 76 -1.72 6.85 16.46
CA TYR A 76 -0.39 7.36 16.16
C TYR A 76 0.27 6.59 15.02
N CYS A 77 0.97 7.32 14.17
CA CYS A 77 1.77 6.73 13.10
C CYS A 77 3.25 6.81 13.45
N PHE A 78 3.93 5.68 13.44
CA PHE A 78 5.38 5.63 13.28
C PHE A 78 5.66 5.19 11.85
N ASP A 79 5.60 6.15 10.92
CA ASP A 79 5.85 5.82 9.53
C ASP A 79 7.29 5.30 9.38
N MET A 80 7.39 4.01 9.07
CA MET A 80 8.65 3.34 8.80
C MET A 80 9.05 3.49 7.32
N ALA A 81 8.25 4.23 6.53
CA ALA A 81 8.45 4.48 5.12
C ALA A 81 8.61 3.17 4.31
N LEU A 82 7.86 2.14 4.73
CA LEU A 82 7.84 0.81 4.08
C LEU A 82 7.20 0.83 2.69
N SER A 83 6.52 1.91 2.32
CA SER A 83 5.89 2.11 1.01
C SER A 83 6.28 3.48 0.47
N VAL A 84 7.55 3.63 0.10
CA VAL A 84 8.08 4.88 -0.45
C VAL A 84 8.80 4.61 -1.76
N GLY A 85 8.54 5.48 -2.74
CA GLY A 85 9.19 5.44 -4.05
C GLY A 85 8.33 4.78 -5.12
N ASP A 86 8.64 5.13 -6.36
CA ASP A 86 8.06 4.50 -7.54
C ASP A 86 8.63 3.09 -7.73
N ILE A 87 7.74 2.14 -8.05
CA ILE A 87 8.04 0.72 -8.26
C ILE A 87 8.01 0.33 -9.74
N SER A 88 7.84 1.30 -10.64
CA SER A 88 7.78 1.08 -12.08
C SER A 88 9.10 0.51 -12.65
N ASP A 89 10.22 0.81 -12.00
CA ASP A 89 11.52 0.25 -12.36
C ASP A 89 11.58 -1.27 -12.17
N ASN A 90 12.29 -1.97 -13.06
CA ASN A 90 12.62 -3.38 -12.87
C ASN A 90 13.65 -3.61 -11.75
N GLY A 91 13.55 -4.74 -11.04
CA GLY A 91 14.57 -5.14 -10.07
C GLY A 91 14.58 -4.26 -8.82
N ILE A 92 15.67 -3.54 -8.55
CA ILE A 92 15.70 -2.48 -7.52
C ILE A 92 15.52 -1.09 -8.13
N GLY A 93 15.88 -0.88 -9.40
CA GLY A 93 15.77 0.43 -10.05
C GLY A 93 16.68 1.51 -9.49
N GLU A 94 16.77 2.62 -10.22
CA GLU A 94 17.49 3.80 -9.76
C GLU A 94 16.61 4.63 -8.81
N GLN A 95 15.29 4.62 -9.06
CA GLN A 95 14.33 5.34 -8.23
C GLN A 95 14.34 4.84 -6.77
N ARG A 96 14.29 3.52 -6.55
CA ARG A 96 14.27 2.96 -5.18
C ARG A 96 15.65 3.03 -4.51
N LYS A 97 16.75 2.97 -5.28
CA LYS A 97 18.09 3.30 -4.77
C LYS A 97 18.15 4.73 -4.23
N ASN A 98 17.61 5.69 -4.95
CA ASN A 98 17.58 7.09 -4.52
C ASN A 98 16.72 7.31 -3.26
N VAL A 99 15.60 6.60 -3.14
CA VAL A 99 14.82 6.58 -1.89
C VAL A 99 15.63 6.01 -0.74
N LEU A 100 16.29 4.88 -0.95
CA LEU A 100 17.14 4.23 0.07
C LEU A 100 18.29 5.14 0.51
N LYS A 101 18.95 5.84 -0.43
CA LYS A 101 19.96 6.86 -0.13
C LYS A 101 19.39 7.96 0.76
N LYS A 102 18.23 8.53 0.41
CA LYS A 102 17.57 9.57 1.23
C LYS A 102 17.25 9.06 2.64
N MET A 103 16.73 7.84 2.78
CA MET A 103 16.47 7.24 4.09
C MET A 103 17.74 7.09 4.93
N LEU A 104 18.81 6.58 4.31
CA LEU A 104 20.09 6.34 4.99
C LEU A 104 20.87 7.63 5.25
N SER A 105 20.61 8.72 4.52
CA SER A 105 21.22 10.04 4.79
C SER A 105 20.85 10.64 6.15
N VAL A 106 19.77 10.15 6.79
CA VAL A 106 19.40 10.53 8.16
C VAL A 106 20.38 9.95 9.19
N TRP A 107 21.08 8.86 8.83
CA TRP A 107 22.16 8.31 9.63
C TRP A 107 23.48 8.95 9.19
N PHE A 108 24.31 9.39 10.14
CA PHE A 108 25.69 9.79 9.83
C PHE A 108 26.48 8.55 9.40
N VAL A 109 26.60 8.35 8.09
CA VAL A 109 27.41 7.27 7.50
C VAL A 109 28.51 7.88 6.64
N GLU A 110 29.73 7.39 6.82
CA GLU A 110 30.81 7.61 5.86
C GLU A 110 30.47 6.84 4.57
N ASP A 111 30.58 7.54 3.44
CA ASP A 111 30.28 7.04 2.08
C ASP A 111 28.92 6.31 1.96
N LEU A 112 27.85 7.11 1.89
CA LEU A 112 26.48 6.66 1.76
C LEU A 112 26.26 5.74 0.54
N ASP A 113 26.93 6.02 -0.58
CA ASP A 113 26.78 5.24 -1.81
C ASP A 113 27.34 3.83 -1.65
N TYR A 114 28.54 3.71 -1.06
CA TYR A 114 29.13 2.42 -0.73
C TYR A 114 28.23 1.59 0.19
N GLN A 115 27.73 2.19 1.28
CA GLN A 115 26.87 1.50 2.26
C GLN A 115 25.55 1.00 1.65
N VAL A 116 24.96 1.80 0.76
CA VAL A 116 23.75 1.42 0.02
C VAL A 116 24.04 0.21 -0.87
N GLU A 117 25.10 0.27 -1.68
CA GLU A 117 25.46 -0.83 -2.58
C GLU A 117 25.83 -2.10 -1.79
N GLU A 118 26.60 -1.99 -0.71
CA GLU A 118 26.99 -3.12 0.13
C GLU A 118 25.75 -3.83 0.73
N LYS A 119 24.79 -3.07 1.26
CA LYS A 119 23.52 -3.62 1.77
C LYS A 119 22.70 -4.28 0.67
N ILE A 120 22.61 -3.66 -0.51
CA ILE A 120 21.89 -4.23 -1.66
C ILE A 120 22.52 -5.57 -2.07
N GLN A 121 23.86 -5.65 -2.15
CA GLN A 121 24.56 -6.89 -2.50
C GLN A 121 24.32 -7.98 -1.44
N LYS A 122 24.44 -7.65 -0.14
CA LYS A 122 24.15 -8.59 0.95
C LYS A 122 22.72 -9.15 0.87
N ILE A 123 21.74 -8.30 0.59
CA ILE A 123 20.33 -8.72 0.43
C ILE A 123 20.17 -9.61 -0.81
N ARG A 124 20.76 -9.25 -1.94
CA ARG A 124 20.71 -10.07 -3.17
C ARG A 124 21.26 -11.47 -2.94
N VAL A 125 22.46 -11.57 -2.36
CA VAL A 125 23.09 -12.87 -2.04
C VAL A 125 22.21 -13.69 -1.11
N LYS A 126 21.68 -13.07 -0.05
CA LYS A 126 20.79 -13.74 0.90
C LYS A 126 19.50 -14.24 0.24
N ASN A 127 18.88 -13.43 -0.62
CA ASN A 127 17.65 -13.81 -1.31
C ASN A 127 17.91 -14.93 -2.34
N SER A 128 19.02 -14.88 -3.08
CA SER A 128 19.41 -15.97 -3.99
C SER A 128 19.64 -17.28 -3.25
N TYR A 129 20.27 -17.24 -2.06
CA TYR A 129 20.44 -18.41 -1.21
C TYR A 129 19.09 -18.97 -0.72
N ILE A 130 18.15 -18.11 -0.31
CA ILE A 130 16.80 -18.52 0.11
C ILE A 130 16.04 -19.16 -1.05
N LEU A 131 16.09 -18.58 -2.26
CA LEU A 131 15.40 -19.11 -3.43
C LEU A 131 15.95 -20.47 -3.85
N GLN A 132 17.27 -20.62 -3.89
CA GLN A 132 17.91 -21.93 -4.15
C GLN A 132 17.48 -22.96 -3.12
N LYS A 133 17.47 -22.62 -1.83
CA LYS A 133 17.05 -23.52 -0.76
C LYS A 133 15.58 -23.97 -0.90
N ASN A 134 14.68 -23.07 -1.29
CA ASN A 134 13.27 -23.41 -1.54
C ASN A 134 13.07 -24.27 -2.81
N GLU A 135 13.91 -24.11 -3.85
CA GLU A 135 13.90 -25.01 -5.01
C GLU A 135 14.38 -26.42 -4.63
N PHE A 136 15.35 -26.54 -3.72
CA PHE A 136 15.81 -27.84 -3.22
C PHE A 136 14.87 -28.50 -2.20
N ASP A 137 14.02 -27.74 -1.52
CA ASP A 137 12.97 -28.29 -0.64
C ASP A 137 11.69 -28.69 -1.42
N THR A 138 11.60 -28.33 -2.71
CA THR A 138 10.58 -28.86 -3.62
C THR A 138 11.06 -30.19 -4.25
N ILE A 139 11.44 -31.16 -3.41
CA ILE A 139 11.67 -32.53 -3.85
C ILE A 139 10.30 -33.17 -4.11
N ARG A 140 10.12 -33.61 -5.37
CA ARG A 140 9.09 -34.52 -5.88
C ARG A 140 8.47 -35.39 -4.80
N ILE A 141 7.18 -35.17 -4.54
CA ILE A 141 6.28 -36.24 -4.14
C ILE A 141 5.92 -36.98 -5.44
N GLU A 142 6.70 -38.01 -5.79
CA GLU A 142 6.25 -39.09 -6.69
C GLU A 142 5.48 -40.14 -5.89
#